data_AF-A0AA91DDV2-F1
#
_entry.id   AF-A0AA91DDV2-F1
#
_cell.length_a   1.000
_cell.length_b   1.000
_cell.length_c   1.000
_cell.angle_alpha   90.00
_cell.angle_beta   90.00
_cell.angle_gamma   90.00
#
_symmetry.space_group_name_H-M   'P 1'
#
loop_
_entity.id
_entity.type
_entity.pdbx_description
1 polymer ?
#
loop_
_entity_poly.entity_id
_entity_poly.type
_entity_poly.pdbx_seq_one_letter_code
_entity_poly.pdbx_strand_id
1 'polypeptide(L)'
;MAALFDHYAPYAEADAVGSFLADRCPTISQANQVLSYADLKFIAVAPLSGMIAVEFGYAVAWDAEHLLGVRFRNGRLLELCGSALPP
;
A
#
# COMPACT_ATOMS: atom_id res chain seq x y z
N MET A 1 8.30 1.00 -3.65
CA MET A 1 7.98 -0.14 -4.52
C MET A 1 8.07 -1.48 -3.79
N ALA A 2 9.24 -1.89 -3.29
CA ALA A 2 9.40 -3.19 -2.61
C ALA A 2 8.38 -3.38 -1.48
N ALA A 3 8.22 -2.39 -0.60
CA ALA A 3 7.27 -2.48 0.51
C ALA A 3 5.79 -2.64 0.07
N LEU A 4 5.34 -1.96 -0.99
CA LEU A 4 3.99 -2.18 -1.54
C LEU A 4 3.84 -3.60 -2.11
N PHE A 5 4.89 -4.14 -2.71
CA PHE A 5 4.92 -5.51 -3.22
C PHE A 5 4.94 -6.54 -2.09
N ASP A 6 5.66 -6.26 -1.00
CA ASP A 6 5.66 -7.09 0.21
C ASP A 6 4.26 -7.12 0.87
N HIS A 7 3.51 -6.01 0.84
CA HIS A 7 2.11 -5.97 1.26
C HIS A 7 1.19 -6.81 0.36
N TYR A 8 1.47 -6.86 -0.94
CA TYR A 8 0.71 -7.66 -1.92
C TYR A 8 0.93 -9.17 -1.75
N ALA A 9 2.15 -9.62 -1.42
CA ALA A 9 2.51 -11.03 -1.34
C ALA A 9 1.51 -11.94 -0.57
N PRO A 10 1.04 -11.60 0.64
CA PRO A 10 0.09 -12.45 1.36
C PRO A 10 -1.28 -12.57 0.66
N TYR A 11 -1.71 -11.55 -0.08
CA TYR A 11 -2.96 -11.58 -0.85
C TYR A 11 -2.83 -12.51 -2.06
N ALA A 12 -1.65 -12.53 -2.71
CA ALA A 12 -1.36 -13.46 -3.80
C ALA A 12 -1.32 -14.92 -3.33
N GLU A 13 -0.73 -15.18 -2.16
CA GLU A 13 -0.71 -16.52 -1.56
C GLU A 13 -2.13 -17.00 -1.20
N ALA A 14 -2.98 -16.12 -0.65
CA ALA A 14 -4.37 -16.43 -0.33
C ALA A 14 -5.21 -16.73 -1.59
N ASP A 15 -4.98 -16.03 -2.70
CA ASP A 15 -5.63 -16.28 -3.99
C ASP A 15 -5.21 -17.63 -4.59
N ALA A 16 -3.92 -17.98 -4.50
CA ALA A 16 -3.41 -19.27 -4.99
C ALA A 16 -4.04 -20.50 -4.31
N VAL A 17 -4.50 -20.35 -3.05
CA VAL A 17 -5.19 -21.41 -2.30
C VAL A 17 -6.71 -21.28 -2.33
N GLY A 18 -7.27 -20.34 -3.11
CA GLY A 18 -8.71 -20.14 -3.26
C GLY A 18 -9.39 -19.52 -2.02
N SER A 19 -8.64 -18.85 -1.15
CA SER A 19 -9.14 -18.22 0.07
C SER A 19 -9.38 -16.70 -0.09
N PHE A 20 -9.31 -16.19 -1.33
CA PHE A 20 -9.52 -14.77 -1.61
C PHE A 20 -11.01 -14.44 -1.73
N LEU A 21 -11.46 -13.43 -0.98
CA LEU A 21 -12.88 -13.06 -0.90
C LEU A 21 -13.34 -12.14 -2.04
N ALA A 22 -12.42 -11.58 -2.83
CA ALA A 22 -12.72 -10.71 -3.98
C ALA A 22 -12.56 -11.45 -5.34
N ASP A 23 -13.16 -10.91 -6.41
CA ASP A 23 -13.30 -11.55 -7.73
C ASP A 23 -12.01 -12.10 -8.35
N ARG A 24 -10.83 -11.52 -8.00
CA ARG A 24 -9.46 -12.08 -8.18
C ARG A 24 -8.41 -11.09 -7.69
N CYS A 25 -7.34 -11.60 -7.08
CA CYS A 25 -6.14 -10.81 -6.83
C CYS A 25 -5.37 -10.57 -8.14
N PRO A 26 -4.93 -9.34 -8.48
CA PRO A 26 -4.11 -9.11 -9.67
C PRO A 26 -2.81 -9.91 -9.58
N THR A 27 -2.29 -10.41 -10.71
CA THR A 27 -0.96 -11.06 -10.73
C THR A 27 0.14 -10.01 -10.90
N ILE A 28 0.89 -9.75 -9.84
CA ILE A 28 2.03 -8.82 -9.82
C ILE A 28 3.29 -9.65 -9.59
N SER A 29 4.24 -9.61 -10.51
CA SER A 29 5.45 -10.45 -10.46
C SER A 29 6.70 -9.67 -10.03
N GLN A 30 6.67 -8.35 -10.16
CA GLN A 30 7.81 -7.48 -9.85
C GLN A 30 7.37 -6.22 -9.13
N ALA A 31 8.23 -5.73 -8.23
CA ALA A 31 7.91 -4.57 -7.41
C ALA A 31 7.58 -3.32 -8.25
N ASN A 32 8.23 -3.12 -9.41
CA ASN A 32 7.96 -1.98 -10.29
C ASN A 32 6.55 -1.97 -10.91
N GLN A 33 5.86 -3.11 -10.94
CA GLN A 33 4.49 -3.22 -11.46
C GLN A 33 3.44 -2.77 -10.45
N VAL A 34 3.78 -2.72 -9.15
CA VAL A 34 2.80 -2.51 -8.07
C VAL A 34 2.05 -1.19 -8.17
N LEU A 35 2.69 -0.14 -8.70
CA LEU A 35 2.07 1.17 -8.85
C LEU A 35 1.00 1.22 -9.95
N SER A 36 1.03 0.31 -10.94
CA SER A 36 -0.02 0.23 -11.95
C SER A 36 -1.36 -0.24 -11.36
N TYR A 37 -1.35 -0.78 -10.15
CA TYR A 37 -2.50 -1.27 -9.40
C TYR A 37 -2.78 -0.46 -8.14
N ALA A 38 -2.07 0.66 -7.94
CA ALA A 38 -2.21 1.55 -6.80
C ALA A 38 -2.68 2.92 -7.29
N ASP A 39 -3.79 3.40 -6.75
CA ASP A 39 -4.35 4.71 -7.06
C ASP A 39 -4.19 5.63 -5.85
N LEU A 40 -3.52 6.77 -6.04
CA LEU A 40 -3.22 7.71 -4.97
C LEU A 40 -4.51 8.45 -4.57
N LYS A 41 -4.97 8.26 -3.33
CA LYS A 41 -6.20 8.88 -2.82
C LYS A 41 -5.95 10.11 -1.98
N PHE A 42 -4.87 10.14 -1.21
CA PHE A 42 -4.52 11.34 -0.45
C PHE A 42 -3.00 11.47 -0.25
N ILE A 43 -2.59 12.71 0.02
CA ILE A 43 -1.28 13.05 0.54
C ILE A 43 -1.50 13.83 1.83
N ALA A 44 -0.93 13.36 2.93
CA ALA A 44 -0.93 14.05 4.21
C ALA A 44 0.49 14.47 4.58
N VAL A 45 0.67 15.71 5.03
CA VAL A 45 1.94 16.21 5.53
C VAL A 45 1.74 16.60 6.98
N ALA A 46 2.41 15.90 7.90
CA ALA A 46 2.22 16.09 9.33
C ALA A 46 3.53 15.92 10.09
N PRO A 47 3.68 16.61 11.24
CA PRO A 47 4.79 16.35 12.14
C PRO A 47 4.63 14.97 12.79
N LEU A 48 5.67 14.15 12.72
CA LEU A 48 5.80 12.86 13.40
C LEU A 48 7.12 12.84 14.18
N SER A 49 7.03 12.67 15.50
CA SER A 49 8.19 12.67 16.41
C SER A 49 9.09 13.91 16.25
N GLY A 50 8.47 15.08 16.08
CA GLY A 50 9.17 16.37 15.95
C GLY A 50 9.79 16.65 14.57
N MET A 51 9.56 15.79 13.57
CA MET A 51 10.01 16.00 12.19
C MET A 51 8.84 15.91 11.21
N ILE A 52 8.92 16.61 10.07
CA ILE A 52 7.91 16.50 9.02
C ILE A 52 7.99 15.11 8.36
N ALA A 53 6.85 14.44 8.27
CA ALA A 53 6.65 13.23 7.49
C ALA A 53 5.58 13.47 6.42
N VAL A 54 5.68 12.71 5.33
CA VAL A 54 4.70 12.69 4.24
C VAL A 54 4.09 11.30 4.17
N GLU A 55 2.77 11.21 4.20
CA GLU A 55 2.04 9.96 4.04
C GLU A 55 1.23 9.99 2.75
N PHE A 56 1.33 8.91 2.00
CA PHE A 56 0.54 8.66 0.79
C PHE A 56 -0.44 7.54 1.10
N GLY A 57 -1.73 7.78 0.91
CA GLY A 57 -2.75 6.75 0.98
C GLY A 57 -3.09 6.23 -0.41
N TYR A 58 -2.86 4.95 -0.66
CA TYR A 58 -3.18 4.30 -1.93
C TYR A 58 -4.39 3.38 -1.79
N ALA A 59 -5.36 3.49 -2.69
CA ALA A 59 -6.28 2.38 -2.93
C ALA A 59 -5.56 1.34 -3.79
N VAL A 60 -5.67 0.06 -3.46
CA VAL A 60 -4.98 -1.01 -4.18
C VAL A 60 -5.97 -2.07 -4.66
N ALA A 61 -5.72 -2.65 -5.82
CA ALA A 61 -6.66 -3.58 -6.45
C ALA A 61 -6.85 -4.92 -5.68
N TRP A 62 -5.97 -5.24 -4.73
CA TRP A 62 -6.03 -6.46 -3.91
C TRP A 62 -6.58 -6.23 -2.50
N ASP A 63 -6.79 -4.98 -2.08
CA ASP A 63 -7.39 -4.64 -0.78
C ASP A 63 -8.44 -3.56 -1.02
N ALA A 64 -9.69 -4.02 -1.20
CA ALA A 64 -10.81 -3.14 -1.49
C ALA A 64 -11.38 -2.47 -0.23
N GLU A 65 -11.07 -3.00 0.95
CA GLU A 65 -11.63 -2.54 2.21
C GLU A 65 -10.84 -1.36 2.79
N HIS A 66 -9.54 -1.29 2.48
CA HIS A 66 -8.64 -0.33 3.11
C HIS A 66 -7.78 0.44 2.11
N LEU A 67 -7.38 1.66 2.50
CA LEU A 67 -6.29 2.37 1.82
C LEU A 67 -4.96 1.94 2.46
N LEU A 68 -3.96 1.66 1.65
CA LEU A 68 -2.61 1.39 2.11
C LEU A 68 -1.85 2.70 2.33
N GLY A 69 -1.52 3.00 3.59
CA GLY A 69 -0.67 4.12 3.95
C GLY A 69 0.81 3.82 3.73
N VAL A 70 1.53 4.75 3.11
CA VAL A 70 2.99 4.67 2.91
C VAL A 70 3.62 5.97 3.39
N ARG A 71 4.46 5.88 4.41
CA ARG A 71 5.04 7.06 5.06
C ARG A 71 6.50 7.25 4.71
N PHE A 72 6.87 8.49 4.42
CA PHE A 72 8.21 8.93 4.06
C PHE A 72 8.70 10.02 5.00
N ARG A 73 10.02 10.04 5.22
CA ARG A 73 10.72 11.11 5.91
C ARG A 73 12.03 11.41 5.17
N ASN A 74 12.27 12.68 4.84
CA ASN A 74 13.45 13.12 4.09
C ASN A 74 13.66 12.31 2.80
N GLY A 75 12.58 12.02 2.06
CA GLY A 75 12.62 11.23 0.82
C GLY A 75 12.88 9.73 0.99
N ARG A 76 13.04 9.23 2.23
CA ARG A 76 13.23 7.81 2.52
C ARG A 76 11.92 7.21 3.03
N LEU A 77 11.61 6.00 2.57
CA LEU A 77 10.51 5.22 3.11
C LEU A 77 10.77 4.95 4.60
N LEU A 78 9.81 5.29 5.44
CA LEU A 78 9.85 5.05 6.88
C LEU A 78 9.16 3.72 7.22
N GLU A 79 7.89 3.57 6.79
CA GLU A 79 7.07 2.40 7.09
C GLU A 79 5.87 2.29 6.14
N LEU A 80 5.24 1.11 6.13
CA LEU A 80 3.87 0.94 5.65
C LEU A 80 2.95 1.10 6.86
N CYS A 81 1.96 1.98 6.75
CA CYS A 81 1.02 2.26 7.84
C CYS A 81 -0.19 1.30 7.84
N GLY A 82 -0.19 0.27 7.00
CA GLY A 82 -1.33 -0.64 6.84
C GLY A 82 -2.56 0.13 6.36
N SER A 83 -3.72 -0.12 7.00
CA SER A 83 -4.95 0.61 6.74
C SER A 83 -4.84 2.08 7.17
N ALA A 84 -5.05 2.99 6.23
CA ALA A 84 -4.97 4.42 6.41
C ALA A 84 -6.31 5.09 6.12
N LEU A 85 -6.63 6.11 6.92
CA LEU A 85 -7.80 6.95 6.73
C LEU A 85 -7.37 8.29 6.12
N PRO A 86 -8.15 8.85 5.17
CA PRO A 86 -7.92 10.20 4.71
C PRO A 86 -7.94 11.20 5.88
N PRO A 87 -7.05 12.22 5.87
CA PRO A 87 -6.96 13.23 6.91
C PRO A 87 -8.17 14.18 6.96
#